data_AF-U2UKP9-F1
#
_entry.id   AF-U2UKP9-F1
#
_cell.length_a   1.000
_cell.length_b   1.000
_cell.length_c   1.000
_cell.angle_alpha   90.00
_cell.angle_beta   90.00
_cell.angle_gamma   90.00
#
_symmetry.space_group_name_H-M   'P 1'
#
loop_
_entity.id
_entity.type
_entity.pdbx_description
1 polymer ?
#
loop_
_entity_poly.entity_id
_entity_poly.type
_entity_poly.pdbx_seq_one_letter_code
_entity_poly.pdbx_strand_id
1 'polypeptide(L)'
;MEEFLPVSRADMKARGLDQLDFVFVSGDAYVDHPSFGPAIICRVLESHGYKVGIIPQPDWRSDRDFSRLGKPRLGFPFLEELCRHHISGQLKIAPEHISDRVTRLMGKSNKKTYLTFVKRFASINARLGKRQYLVPYFLSSHPGAELEDAVELAVFLHEMGYHPEQVQDFIPTPGTLATCMYYTGLESMYTRLRAMKKRACSEHLCSIGFPKIVKLCERHFVLHIVRISSATGRSASSVQRIRIPKEKDRNPERRCSHEMSVL
;
A
#
# COMPACT_ATOMS: atom_id res chain seq x y z
N MET A 1 4.53 34.68 -18.77
CA MET A 1 4.79 33.24 -18.56
C MET A 1 3.51 32.52 -18.92
N GLU A 2 3.34 32.16 -20.20
CA GLU A 2 2.02 31.84 -20.77
C GLU A 2 1.90 30.40 -21.29
N GLU A 3 2.91 29.54 -21.10
CA GLU A 3 2.94 28.22 -21.75
C GLU A 3 2.78 27.05 -20.76
N PHE A 4 1.97 26.07 -21.16
CA PHE A 4 1.21 25.08 -20.38
C PHE A 4 1.96 23.93 -19.64
N LEU A 5 3.21 24.03 -19.21
CA LEU A 5 4.10 22.86 -18.94
C LEU A 5 4.26 21.88 -20.15
N PRO A 6 5.27 20.99 -20.15
CA PRO A 6 5.35 19.84 -21.06
C PRO A 6 4.54 18.64 -20.57
N VAL A 7 3.68 18.08 -21.44
CA VAL A 7 2.97 16.80 -21.24
C VAL A 7 3.45 15.68 -22.17
N SER A 8 4.20 16.06 -23.20
CA SER A 8 4.77 15.21 -24.26
C SER A 8 6.22 15.59 -24.60
N ARG A 9 6.90 14.74 -25.37
CA ARG A 9 8.23 15.05 -25.93
C ARG A 9 8.22 16.14 -27.00
N ALA A 10 7.07 16.40 -27.64
CA ALA A 10 6.95 17.49 -28.59
C ALA A 10 7.04 18.83 -27.87
N ASP A 11 6.33 18.98 -26.76
CA ASP A 11 6.33 20.19 -25.92
C ASP A 11 7.73 20.41 -25.28
N MET A 12 8.37 19.34 -24.83
CA MET A 12 9.78 19.40 -24.38
C MET A 12 10.69 19.95 -25.48
N LYS A 13 10.57 19.45 -26.71
CA LYS A 13 11.37 19.92 -27.85
C LYS A 13 11.04 21.38 -28.23
N ALA A 14 9.77 21.78 -28.19
CA ALA A 14 9.34 23.16 -28.43
C ALA A 14 10.00 24.16 -27.46
N ARG A 15 10.26 23.72 -26.22
CA ARG A 15 10.98 24.48 -25.18
C ARG A 15 12.50 24.28 -25.16
N GLY A 16 13.08 23.51 -26.08
CA GLY A 16 14.52 23.19 -26.05
C GLY A 16 14.96 22.34 -24.85
N LEU A 17 14.07 21.50 -24.32
CA LEU A 17 14.32 20.68 -23.13
C LEU A 17 14.67 19.23 -23.50
N ASP A 18 15.94 18.87 -23.50
CA ASP A 18 16.36 17.47 -23.72
C ASP A 18 16.05 16.55 -22.53
N GLN A 19 16.09 17.10 -21.31
CA GLN A 19 15.83 16.38 -20.06
C GLN A 19 15.18 17.27 -19.00
N LEU A 20 14.15 16.73 -18.35
CA LEU A 20 13.48 17.33 -17.19
C LEU A 20 14.23 17.05 -15.89
N ASP A 21 14.12 17.98 -14.93
CA ASP A 21 14.59 17.78 -13.56
C ASP A 21 13.60 16.94 -12.75
N PHE A 22 12.31 17.26 -12.88
CA PHE A 22 11.21 16.55 -12.24
C PHE A 22 10.14 16.16 -13.27
N VAL A 23 9.52 15.00 -13.05
CA VAL A 23 8.32 14.56 -13.76
C VAL A 23 7.24 14.34 -12.70
N PHE A 24 6.20 15.15 -12.74
CA PHE A 24 5.03 15.00 -11.89
C PHE A 24 4.07 14.00 -12.53
N VAL A 25 3.50 13.07 -11.76
CA VAL A 25 2.51 12.11 -12.26
C VAL A 25 1.22 12.32 -11.48
N SER A 26 0.11 12.53 -12.19
CA SER A 26 -1.20 12.80 -11.61
C SER A 26 -2.20 11.74 -12.05
N GLY A 27 -3.04 11.26 -11.12
CA GLY A 27 -4.23 10.45 -11.45
C GLY A 27 -5.40 11.29 -11.99
N ASP A 28 -5.31 12.61 -11.87
CA ASP A 28 -6.30 13.57 -12.36
C ASP A 28 -5.85 14.21 -13.69
N ALA A 29 -6.81 14.78 -14.42
CA ALA A 29 -6.55 15.59 -15.60
C ALA A 29 -5.66 16.79 -15.24
N TYR A 30 -4.83 17.22 -16.20
CA TYR A 30 -3.99 18.38 -15.98
C TYR A 30 -4.79 19.66 -16.26
N VAL A 31 -5.03 20.44 -15.20
CA VAL A 31 -5.61 21.77 -15.25
C VAL A 31 -4.60 22.75 -14.64
N ASP A 32 -4.07 23.65 -15.47
CA ASP A 32 -3.06 24.63 -15.10
C ASP A 32 -3.69 25.86 -14.42
N HIS A 33 -4.24 25.64 -13.23
CA HIS A 33 -4.96 26.66 -12.47
C HIS A 33 -4.57 26.60 -10.99
N PRO A 34 -4.39 27.74 -10.28
CA PRO A 34 -3.92 27.79 -8.90
C PRO A 34 -4.81 27.10 -7.86
N SER A 35 -6.01 26.63 -8.23
CA SER A 35 -6.83 25.75 -7.38
C SER A 35 -6.37 24.29 -7.37
N PHE A 36 -5.46 23.88 -8.27
CA PHE A 36 -4.98 22.51 -8.41
C PHE A 36 -3.56 22.37 -7.86
N GLY A 37 -3.40 21.53 -6.82
CA GLY A 37 -2.11 21.27 -6.18
C GLY A 37 -0.96 20.91 -7.14
N PRO A 38 -1.16 20.02 -8.14
CA PRO A 38 -0.13 19.72 -9.14
C PRO A 38 0.35 20.94 -9.92
N ALA A 39 -0.55 21.85 -10.30
CA ALA A 39 -0.17 23.09 -10.99
C ALA A 39 0.67 23.99 -10.08
N ILE A 40 0.22 24.23 -8.84
CA ILE A 40 0.98 25.03 -7.86
C ILE A 40 2.40 24.47 -7.66
N ILE A 41 2.53 23.16 -7.39
CA ILE A 41 3.83 22.52 -7.13
C ILE A 41 4.75 22.65 -8.35
N CYS A 42 4.26 22.34 -9.55
CA CYS A 42 5.05 22.43 -10.77
C CYS A 42 5.46 23.88 -11.09
N ARG A 43 4.56 24.87 -10.94
CA ARG A 43 4.86 26.28 -11.20
C ARG A 43 5.81 26.90 -10.16
N VAL A 44 5.73 26.47 -8.90
CA VAL A 44 6.71 26.85 -7.86
C VAL A 44 8.09 26.24 -8.14
N LEU A 45 8.16 25.02 -8.67
CA LEU A 45 9.44 24.43 -9.09
C LEU A 45 10.02 25.15 -10.32
N GLU A 46 9.20 25.49 -11.32
CA GLU A 46 9.62 26.31 -12.46
C GLU A 46 10.11 27.70 -12.03
N SER A 47 9.47 28.34 -11.04
CA SER A 47 9.91 29.66 -10.53
C SER A 47 11.26 29.63 -9.80
N HIS A 48 11.71 28.44 -9.36
CA HIS A 48 13.06 28.18 -8.84
C HIS A 48 14.04 27.68 -9.92
N GLY A 49 13.66 27.73 -11.19
CA GLY A 49 14.50 27.35 -12.34
C GLY A 49 14.56 25.86 -12.65
N TYR A 50 13.72 25.03 -12.04
CA TYR A 50 13.66 23.59 -12.37
C TYR A 50 12.82 23.33 -13.61
N LYS A 51 13.30 22.43 -14.48
CA LYS A 51 12.56 21.95 -15.65
C LYS A 51 11.58 20.87 -15.21
N VAL A 52 10.28 21.17 -15.22
CA VAL A 52 9.23 20.25 -14.79
C VAL A 52 8.32 19.89 -15.96
N GLY A 53 7.89 18.63 -16.03
CA GLY A 53 6.81 18.18 -16.93
C GLY A 53 5.82 17.31 -16.17
N ILE A 54 4.61 17.15 -16.72
CA ILE A 54 3.51 16.46 -16.05
C ILE A 54 2.90 15.35 -16.91
N ILE A 55 2.61 14.22 -16.27
CA ILE A 55 1.93 13.06 -16.85
C ILE A 55 0.57 12.93 -16.15
N PRO A 56 -0.48 13.59 -16.66
CA PRO A 56 -1.85 13.37 -16.21
C PRO A 56 -2.39 12.03 -16.73
N GLN A 57 -3.21 11.39 -15.90
CA GLN A 57 -4.01 10.19 -16.19
C GLN A 57 -3.27 9.09 -17.00
N PRO A 58 -2.08 8.63 -16.57
CA PRO A 58 -1.38 7.55 -17.25
C PRO A 58 -2.17 6.23 -17.20
N ASP A 59 -2.09 5.40 -18.24
CA ASP A 59 -2.55 4.01 -18.12
C ASP A 59 -1.64 3.23 -17.18
N TRP A 60 -2.12 3.03 -15.94
CA TRP A 60 -1.44 2.30 -14.88
C TRP A 60 -1.15 0.83 -15.18
N ARG A 61 -1.70 0.29 -16.28
CA ARG A 61 -1.46 -1.08 -16.75
C ARG A 61 -0.14 -1.25 -17.52
N SER A 62 0.51 -0.16 -17.91
CA SER A 62 1.78 -0.17 -18.66
C SER A 62 2.76 0.87 -18.14
N ASP A 63 4.05 0.58 -18.21
CA ASP A 63 5.15 1.51 -17.93
C ASP A 63 5.38 2.54 -19.06
N ARG A 64 4.74 2.36 -20.22
CA ARG A 64 4.86 3.24 -21.40
C ARG A 64 4.54 4.69 -21.10
N ASP A 65 3.45 4.96 -20.38
CA ASP A 65 3.05 6.33 -20.08
C ASP A 65 3.97 6.98 -19.06
N PHE A 66 4.34 6.26 -17.99
CA PHE A 66 5.26 6.74 -16.95
C PHE A 66 6.67 7.02 -17.48
N SER A 67 7.07 6.37 -18.58
CA SER A 67 8.36 6.57 -19.23
C SER A 67 8.33 7.57 -20.40
N ARG A 68 7.17 8.10 -20.79
CA ARG A 68 7.01 8.91 -22.02
C ARG A 68 7.86 10.18 -22.05
N LEU A 69 8.02 10.85 -20.91
CA LEU A 69 8.87 12.04 -20.74
C LEU A 69 10.36 11.72 -20.46
N GLY A 70 10.72 10.44 -20.38
CA GLY A 70 12.08 10.00 -20.06
C GLY A 70 12.42 10.09 -18.57
N LYS A 71 13.70 9.86 -18.26
CA LYS A 71 14.21 9.79 -16.88
C LYS A 71 14.48 11.19 -16.32
N PRO A 72 13.71 11.70 -15.32
CA PRO A 72 14.03 12.95 -14.64
C PRO A 72 15.42 12.91 -13.99
N ARG A 73 16.13 14.04 -14.03
CA ARG A 73 17.47 14.20 -13.43
C ARG A 73 17.44 14.07 -11.90
N LEU A 74 16.42 14.62 -11.24
CA LEU A 74 16.33 14.74 -9.78
C LEU A 74 15.21 13.88 -9.14
N GLY A 75 14.34 13.25 -9.93
CA GLY A 75 13.21 12.47 -9.40
C GLY A 75 13.57 11.12 -8.74
N PHE A 76 14.61 10.43 -9.24
CA PHE A 76 14.95 9.07 -8.76
C PHE A 76 15.63 8.97 -7.37
N PRO A 77 16.40 9.98 -6.91
CA PRO A 77 16.88 10.05 -5.53
C PRO A 77 15.79 10.21 -4.46
N PHE A 78 14.53 10.46 -4.81
CA PHE A 78 13.47 10.83 -3.85
C PHE A 78 13.37 9.90 -2.63
N LEU A 79 13.46 8.58 -2.78
CA LEU A 79 13.41 7.66 -1.61
C LEU A 79 14.64 7.81 -0.70
N GLU A 80 15.81 8.13 -1.24
CA GLU A 80 16.99 8.43 -0.44
C GLU A 80 16.85 9.76 0.28
N GLU A 81 16.34 10.79 -0.40
CA GLU A 81 16.05 12.10 0.18
C GLU A 81 15.04 12.00 1.33
N LEU A 82 13.96 11.24 1.11
CA LEU A 82 12.92 10.94 2.10
C LEU A 82 13.54 10.28 3.35
N CYS A 83 14.39 9.26 3.18
CA CYS A 83 15.11 8.65 4.30
C CYS A 83 16.09 9.62 4.95
N ARG A 84 16.80 10.45 4.18
CA ARG A 84 17.86 11.34 4.66
C ARG A 84 17.31 12.54 5.45
N HIS A 85 16.20 13.14 5.03
CA HIS A 85 15.71 14.41 5.58
C HIS A 85 14.29 14.39 6.14
N HIS A 86 13.40 13.48 5.70
CA HIS A 86 11.95 13.60 5.97
C HIS A 86 11.33 12.50 6.83
N ILE A 87 12.07 11.42 7.14
CA ILE A 87 11.62 10.36 8.05
C ILE A 87 12.39 10.48 9.38
N SER A 88 11.67 10.83 10.44
CA SER A 88 12.21 10.92 11.81
C SER A 88 12.44 9.56 12.46
N GLY A 89 11.61 8.56 12.15
CA GLY A 89 11.77 7.19 12.66
C GLY A 89 10.84 6.16 12.04
N GLN A 90 9.55 6.47 11.85
CA GLN A 90 8.59 5.55 11.24
C GLN A 90 8.07 6.10 9.92
N LEU A 91 7.96 5.22 8.91
CA LEU A 91 7.27 5.49 7.64
C LEU A 91 6.04 4.58 7.55
N LYS A 92 4.85 5.18 7.65
CA LYS A 92 3.58 4.50 7.43
C LYS A 92 3.44 4.16 5.94
N ILE A 93 3.12 2.90 5.62
CA ILE A 93 2.87 2.44 4.24
C ILE A 93 1.61 1.57 4.19
N ALA A 94 0.81 1.71 3.13
CA ALA A 94 -0.46 0.99 2.98
C ALA A 94 -0.40 0.02 1.78
N PRO A 95 0.18 -1.19 1.97
CA PRO A 95 0.01 -2.29 1.01
C PRO A 95 -1.44 -2.76 0.90
N GLU A 96 -2.26 -2.51 1.92
CA GLU A 96 -3.65 -2.94 2.09
C GLU A 96 -3.82 -4.46 2.23
N HIS A 97 -3.32 -5.24 1.27
CA HIS A 97 -3.42 -6.69 1.28
C HIS A 97 -2.19 -7.31 0.59
N ILE A 98 -1.98 -8.62 0.75
CA ILE A 98 -0.87 -9.33 0.09
C ILE A 98 -1.30 -10.27 -1.04
N SER A 99 -2.49 -10.87 -0.96
CA SER A 99 -3.07 -11.66 -2.07
C SER A 99 -3.19 -10.79 -3.33
N ASP A 100 -2.57 -11.25 -4.42
CA ASP A 100 -2.66 -10.67 -5.76
C ASP A 100 -4.11 -10.58 -6.26
N ARG A 101 -5.03 -11.39 -5.73
CA ARG A 101 -6.45 -11.32 -6.07
C ARG A 101 -7.11 -10.11 -5.40
N VAL A 102 -6.92 -9.95 -4.09
CA VAL A 102 -7.50 -8.82 -3.34
C VAL A 102 -6.87 -7.49 -3.75
N THR A 103 -5.54 -7.42 -3.92
CA THR A 103 -4.88 -6.16 -4.34
C THR A 103 -5.35 -5.70 -5.73
N ARG A 104 -5.62 -6.62 -6.67
CA ARG A 104 -6.26 -6.26 -7.96
C ARG A 104 -7.66 -5.68 -7.77
N LEU A 105 -8.50 -6.24 -6.90
CA LEU A 105 -9.82 -5.69 -6.58
C LEU A 105 -9.73 -4.27 -5.99
N MET A 106 -8.66 -3.99 -5.24
CA MET A 106 -8.37 -2.67 -4.67
C MET A 106 -7.70 -1.69 -5.63
N GLY A 107 -7.35 -2.11 -6.86
CA GLY A 107 -6.54 -1.30 -7.77
C GLY A 107 -5.10 -1.03 -7.27
N LYS A 108 -4.59 -1.88 -6.37
CA LYS A 108 -3.29 -1.74 -5.69
C LYS A 108 -2.23 -2.67 -6.29
N SER A 109 -0.97 -2.32 -6.07
CA SER A 109 0.18 -3.18 -6.43
C SER A 109 0.27 -4.43 -5.55
N ASN A 110 0.92 -5.49 -6.03
CA ASN A 110 1.01 -6.76 -5.33
C ASN A 110 2.15 -6.87 -4.28
N LYS A 111 2.18 -8.01 -3.58
CA LYS A 111 3.19 -8.38 -2.57
C LYS A 111 4.64 -8.21 -3.04
N LYS A 112 4.92 -8.48 -4.33
CA LYS A 112 6.27 -8.33 -4.91
C LYS A 112 6.73 -6.87 -4.92
N THR A 113 5.85 -5.94 -5.26
CA THR A 113 6.15 -4.50 -5.22
C THR A 113 6.42 -4.03 -3.80
N TYR A 114 5.59 -4.42 -2.83
CA TYR A 114 5.81 -4.15 -1.41
C TYR A 114 7.19 -4.67 -0.93
N LEU A 115 7.51 -5.93 -1.17
CA LEU A 115 8.79 -6.52 -0.75
C LEU A 115 10.00 -5.87 -1.44
N THR A 116 9.84 -5.39 -2.67
CA THR A 116 10.88 -4.64 -3.40
C THR A 116 11.12 -3.27 -2.75
N PHE A 117 10.05 -2.58 -2.33
CA PHE A 117 10.14 -1.34 -1.56
C PHE A 117 10.82 -1.56 -0.20
N VAL A 118 10.40 -2.58 0.57
CA VAL A 118 11.01 -2.94 1.88
C VAL A 118 12.52 -3.16 1.74
N LYS A 119 12.97 -3.95 0.76
CA LYS A 119 14.39 -4.21 0.50
C LYS A 119 15.17 -2.92 0.17
N ARG A 120 14.60 -2.06 -0.68
CA ARG A 120 15.24 -0.79 -1.08
C ARG A 120 15.33 0.21 0.08
N PHE A 121 14.27 0.31 0.89
CA PHE A 121 14.22 1.14 2.09
C PHE A 121 15.26 0.71 3.14
N ALA A 122 15.38 -0.60 3.39
CA ALA A 122 16.37 -1.16 4.30
C ALA A 122 17.81 -0.91 3.81
N SER A 123 18.08 -1.11 2.52
CA SER A 123 19.40 -0.85 1.92
C SER A 123 19.82 0.63 2.03
N ILE A 124 18.89 1.56 1.80
CA ILE A 124 19.14 3.00 1.97
C ILE A 124 19.41 3.34 3.43
N ASN A 125 18.60 2.82 4.37
CA ASN A 125 18.80 3.07 5.80
C ASN A 125 20.15 2.53 6.31
N ALA A 126 20.55 1.34 5.88
CA ALA A 126 21.86 0.76 6.21
C ALA A 126 23.01 1.67 5.72
N ARG A 127 22.94 2.18 4.49
CA ARG A 127 23.94 3.10 3.94
C ARG A 127 23.96 4.47 4.62
N LEU A 128 22.81 4.96 5.09
CA LEU A 128 22.70 6.25 5.80
C LEU A 128 22.94 6.11 7.33
N GLY A 129 23.19 4.90 7.84
CA GLY A 129 23.36 4.64 9.28
C GLY A 129 22.09 4.91 10.12
N LYS A 130 20.91 4.96 9.48
CA LYS A 130 19.66 5.38 10.14
C LYS A 130 18.85 4.20 10.68
N ARG A 131 18.20 4.43 11.82
CA ARG A 131 17.24 3.51 12.45
C ARG A 131 15.81 3.94 12.13
N GLN A 132 15.36 3.66 10.91
CA GLN A 132 13.98 3.88 10.50
C GLN A 132 13.26 2.57 10.23
N TYR A 133 11.94 2.58 10.44
CA TYR A 133 11.09 1.40 10.43
C TYR A 133 9.85 1.64 9.56
N LEU A 134 9.42 0.58 8.87
CA LEU A 134 8.17 0.61 8.10
C LEU A 134 7.01 0.17 8.99
N VAL A 135 5.91 0.91 8.95
CA VAL A 135 4.66 0.56 9.64
C VAL A 135 3.61 0.23 8.59
N PRO A 136 3.43 -1.06 8.25
CA PRO A 136 2.47 -1.48 7.22
C PRO A 136 1.04 -1.55 7.76
N TYR A 137 0.11 -1.01 6.98
CA TYR A 137 -1.33 -1.10 7.18
C TYR A 137 -1.92 -2.19 6.29
N PHE A 138 -2.67 -3.11 6.91
CA PHE A 138 -3.37 -4.19 6.24
C PHE A 138 -4.86 -4.19 6.62
N LEU A 139 -5.69 -4.39 5.60
CA LEU A 139 -7.14 -4.43 5.64
C LEU A 139 -7.61 -5.89 5.66
N SER A 140 -8.29 -6.33 6.72
CA SER A 140 -8.61 -7.76 6.91
C SER A 140 -9.79 -8.28 6.08
N SER A 141 -10.66 -7.41 5.55
CA SER A 141 -11.91 -7.86 4.91
C SER A 141 -12.41 -6.93 3.80
N HIS A 142 -11.54 -6.58 2.86
CA HIS A 142 -11.97 -5.95 1.62
C HIS A 142 -13.12 -6.73 0.94
N PRO A 143 -14.12 -6.07 0.33
CA PRO A 143 -15.17 -6.74 -0.43
C PRO A 143 -14.60 -7.70 -1.47
N GLY A 144 -15.03 -8.96 -1.40
CA GLY A 144 -14.54 -10.04 -2.25
C GLY A 144 -13.27 -10.75 -1.76
N ALA A 145 -12.68 -10.40 -0.61
CA ALA A 145 -11.68 -11.23 0.06
C ALA A 145 -12.32 -12.51 0.63
N GLU A 146 -11.65 -13.65 0.49
CA GLU A 146 -12.10 -14.96 0.98
C GLU A 146 -11.22 -15.41 2.17
N LEU A 147 -11.53 -16.56 2.78
CA LEU A 147 -10.82 -17.04 3.97
C LEU A 147 -9.35 -17.37 3.66
N GLU A 148 -9.11 -17.87 2.45
CA GLU A 148 -7.82 -18.22 1.89
C GLU A 148 -6.88 -17.00 1.83
N ASP A 149 -7.39 -15.83 1.43
CA ASP A 149 -6.62 -14.59 1.38
C ASP A 149 -6.25 -14.09 2.79
N ALA A 150 -7.16 -14.25 3.76
CA ALA A 150 -6.91 -13.90 5.17
C ALA A 150 -5.88 -14.84 5.81
N VAL A 151 -5.90 -16.13 5.48
CA VAL A 151 -4.87 -17.09 5.87
C VAL A 151 -3.52 -16.73 5.24
N GLU A 152 -3.48 -16.39 3.95
CA GLU A 152 -2.25 -15.97 3.27
C GLU A 152 -1.65 -14.71 3.95
N LEU A 153 -2.49 -13.72 4.24
CA LEU A 153 -2.09 -12.49 4.92
C LEU A 153 -1.49 -12.77 6.29
N ALA A 154 -2.17 -13.54 7.13
CA ALA A 154 -1.70 -13.81 8.48
C ALA A 154 -0.46 -14.73 8.50
N VAL A 155 -0.27 -15.62 7.50
CA VAL A 155 0.98 -16.38 7.36
C VAL A 155 2.12 -15.43 7.03
N PHE A 156 1.90 -14.51 6.10
CA PHE A 156 2.88 -13.49 5.74
C PHE A 156 3.26 -12.57 6.92
N LEU A 157 2.28 -12.16 7.74
CA LEU A 157 2.56 -11.38 8.96
C LEU A 157 3.44 -12.14 9.95
N HIS A 158 3.17 -13.43 10.14
CA HIS A 158 3.99 -14.30 10.99
C HIS A 158 5.42 -14.48 10.44
N GLU A 159 5.58 -14.74 9.14
CA GLU A 159 6.89 -14.82 8.47
C GLU A 159 7.70 -13.51 8.59
N MET A 160 7.02 -12.37 8.55
CA MET A 160 7.64 -11.04 8.70
C MET A 160 7.94 -10.69 10.16
N GLY A 161 7.53 -11.52 11.14
CA GLY A 161 7.63 -11.24 12.57
C GLY A 161 6.78 -10.06 13.05
N TYR A 162 5.82 -9.61 12.24
CA TYR A 162 5.06 -8.39 12.48
C TYR A 162 3.78 -8.70 13.25
N HIS A 163 3.61 -8.02 14.38
CA HIS A 163 2.42 -8.10 15.21
C HIS A 163 1.64 -6.79 15.03
N PRO A 164 0.51 -6.79 14.29
CA PRO A 164 -0.24 -5.57 14.04
C PRO A 164 -0.87 -5.05 15.34
N GLU A 165 -0.46 -3.85 15.78
CA GLU A 165 -1.09 -3.14 16.90
C GLU A 165 -2.48 -2.58 16.53
N GLN A 166 -2.71 -2.37 15.23
CA GLN A 166 -3.96 -1.87 14.65
C GLN A 166 -4.36 -2.80 13.49
N VAL A 167 -5.63 -3.19 13.46
CA VAL A 167 -6.25 -3.91 12.32
C VAL A 167 -7.31 -2.99 11.75
N GLN A 168 -7.27 -2.74 10.44
CA GLN A 168 -8.33 -2.01 9.75
C GLN A 168 -9.31 -3.02 9.18
N ASP A 169 -10.60 -2.82 9.43
CA ASP A 169 -11.69 -3.54 8.79
C ASP A 169 -12.36 -2.64 7.73
N PHE A 170 -13.02 -3.24 6.76
CA PHE A 170 -13.70 -2.50 5.70
C PHE A 170 -15.01 -1.88 6.20
N ILE A 171 -15.14 -0.57 6.02
CA ILE A 171 -16.37 0.18 6.30
C ILE A 171 -16.96 0.61 4.95
N PRO A 172 -18.25 0.32 4.66
CA PRO A 172 -18.88 0.66 3.39
C PRO A 172 -19.20 2.17 3.28
N THR A 173 -18.18 3.01 3.10
CA THR A 173 -18.31 4.46 2.85
C THR A 173 -19.05 4.71 1.51
N PRO A 174 -20.09 5.56 1.46
CA PRO A 174 -20.77 5.90 0.20
C PRO A 174 -19.81 6.46 -0.86
N GLY A 175 -20.10 6.19 -2.14
CA GLY A 175 -19.35 6.73 -3.28
C GLY A 175 -18.14 5.92 -3.73
N THR A 176 -17.75 4.84 -3.02
CA THR A 176 -16.61 3.99 -3.42
C THR A 176 -17.05 2.75 -4.21
N LEU A 177 -16.18 2.28 -5.11
CA LEU A 177 -16.40 1.01 -5.84
C LEU A 177 -16.47 -0.19 -4.88
N ALA A 178 -15.65 -0.20 -3.82
CA ALA A 178 -15.68 -1.25 -2.80
C ALA A 178 -17.05 -1.35 -2.11
N THR A 179 -17.69 -0.23 -1.80
CA THR A 179 -19.05 -0.20 -1.25
C THR A 179 -20.08 -0.75 -2.25
N CYS A 180 -19.95 -0.42 -3.54
CA CYS A 180 -20.77 -1.05 -4.59
C CYS A 180 -20.57 -2.57 -4.63
N MET A 181 -19.32 -3.06 -4.58
CA MET A 181 -19.02 -4.50 -4.53
C MET A 181 -19.63 -5.16 -3.29
N TYR A 182 -19.57 -4.51 -2.13
CA TYR A 182 -20.12 -5.02 -0.86
C TYR A 182 -21.63 -5.26 -0.94
N TYR A 183 -22.41 -4.27 -1.40
CA TYR A 183 -23.87 -4.39 -1.47
C TYR A 183 -24.33 -5.30 -2.61
N THR A 184 -23.76 -5.14 -3.81
CA THR A 184 -24.16 -5.91 -5.00
C THR A 184 -23.67 -7.35 -4.94
N GLY A 185 -22.52 -7.62 -4.33
CA GLY A 185 -21.82 -8.89 -4.47
C GLY A 185 -21.24 -9.10 -5.87
N LEU A 186 -20.95 -8.02 -6.61
CA LEU A 186 -20.37 -8.08 -7.95
C LEU A 186 -18.96 -7.50 -7.98
N GLU A 187 -18.05 -8.15 -8.70
CA GLU A 187 -16.72 -7.63 -8.99
C GLU A 187 -16.85 -6.44 -9.95
N SER A 188 -16.56 -5.23 -9.48
CA SER A 188 -16.66 -3.99 -10.26
C SER A 188 -15.30 -3.58 -10.83
N MET A 189 -14.63 -4.48 -11.55
CA MET A 189 -13.51 -4.11 -12.44
C MET A 189 -14.04 -3.96 -13.86
N TYR A 190 -13.74 -2.80 -14.46
CA TYR A 190 -14.30 -2.14 -15.66
C TYR A 190 -14.61 -2.97 -16.93
N THR A 191 -14.36 -4.28 -16.97
CA THR A 191 -14.44 -5.09 -18.19
C THR A 191 -15.33 -6.33 -18.09
N ARG A 192 -15.58 -6.89 -16.89
CA ARG A 192 -16.51 -8.03 -16.69
C ARG A 192 -17.10 -8.05 -15.28
N LEU A 193 -18.43 -7.94 -15.18
CA LEU A 193 -19.14 -8.26 -13.94
C LEU A 193 -19.00 -9.77 -13.65
N ARG A 194 -18.47 -10.10 -12.47
CA ARG A 194 -18.48 -11.47 -11.92
C ARG A 194 -19.26 -11.48 -10.61
N ALA A 195 -20.09 -12.49 -10.42
CA ALA A 195 -20.70 -12.76 -9.12
C ALA A 195 -19.60 -13.16 -8.12
N MET A 196 -19.47 -12.40 -7.03
CA MET A 196 -18.65 -12.73 -5.88
C MET A 196 -19.50 -13.55 -4.91
N LYS A 197 -18.88 -14.51 -4.21
CA LYS A 197 -19.56 -15.17 -3.09
C LYS A 197 -19.86 -14.13 -2.02
N LYS A 198 -21.14 -13.96 -1.67
CA LYS A 198 -21.52 -13.15 -0.50
C LYS A 198 -21.07 -13.88 0.77
N ARG A 199 -20.22 -13.19 1.53
CA ARG A 199 -19.88 -13.39 2.96
C ARG A 199 -18.91 -14.54 3.30
N ALA A 200 -17.87 -14.17 4.05
CA ALA A 200 -17.27 -14.99 5.10
C ALA A 200 -16.56 -14.08 6.13
N CYS A 201 -15.54 -13.33 5.69
CA CYS A 201 -14.63 -12.64 6.61
C CYS A 201 -15.27 -11.45 7.38
N SER A 202 -15.84 -10.46 6.67
CA SER A 202 -16.31 -9.19 7.27
C SER A 202 -17.42 -9.37 8.32
N GLU A 203 -18.43 -10.21 8.08
CA GLU A 203 -19.51 -10.44 9.06
C GLU A 203 -19.06 -11.30 10.25
N HIS A 204 -18.16 -12.26 10.04
CA HIS A 204 -17.70 -13.16 11.10
C HIS A 204 -16.65 -12.49 12.00
N LEU A 205 -15.79 -11.62 11.46
CA LEU A 205 -14.90 -10.80 12.26
C LEU A 205 -15.68 -9.72 13.04
N CYS A 206 -16.55 -8.96 12.37
CA CYS A 206 -17.27 -7.85 13.02
C CYS A 206 -18.22 -8.31 14.15
N SER A 207 -18.78 -9.52 14.09
CA SER A 207 -19.58 -10.11 15.17
C SER A 207 -18.74 -10.69 16.33
N ILE A 208 -17.46 -10.96 16.11
CA ILE A 208 -16.52 -11.49 17.11
C ILE A 208 -15.68 -10.30 17.62
N GLY A 209 -16.20 -9.52 18.58
CA GLY A 209 -15.55 -8.27 19.01
C GLY A 209 -14.03 -8.37 19.27
N PHE A 210 -13.28 -7.34 18.86
CA PHE A 210 -11.80 -7.30 18.70
C PHE A 210 -10.90 -8.13 19.65
N PRO A 211 -11.07 -8.12 20.99
CA PRO A 211 -10.27 -8.95 21.89
C PRO A 211 -10.44 -10.46 21.63
N LYS A 212 -11.59 -10.85 21.08
CA LYS A 212 -11.84 -12.20 20.58
C LYS A 212 -11.25 -12.40 19.19
N ILE A 213 -11.16 -11.42 18.28
CA ILE A 213 -10.39 -11.59 17.01
C ILE A 213 -8.94 -11.91 17.32
N VAL A 214 -8.26 -11.14 18.18
CA VAL A 214 -6.85 -11.42 18.53
C VAL A 214 -6.72 -12.81 19.16
N LYS A 215 -7.60 -13.19 20.08
CA LYS A 215 -7.61 -14.56 20.67
C LYS A 215 -8.08 -15.66 19.72
N LEU A 216 -8.87 -15.36 18.69
CA LEU A 216 -9.35 -16.33 17.69
C LEU A 216 -8.30 -16.49 16.60
N CYS A 217 -7.57 -15.44 16.23
CA CYS A 217 -6.30 -15.56 15.54
C CYS A 217 -5.34 -16.38 16.41
N GLU A 218 -4.93 -15.97 17.61
CA GLU A 218 -4.01 -16.78 18.44
C GLU A 218 -4.46 -18.24 18.66
N ARG A 219 -5.76 -18.54 18.79
CA ARG A 219 -6.26 -19.91 18.94
C ARG A 219 -6.48 -20.65 17.61
N HIS A 220 -7.32 -20.15 16.70
CA HIS A 220 -7.54 -20.81 15.40
C HIS A 220 -6.35 -20.71 14.47
N PHE A 221 -5.59 -19.61 14.45
CA PHE A 221 -4.40 -19.49 13.59
C PHE A 221 -3.32 -20.51 13.98
N VAL A 222 -3.06 -20.70 15.29
CA VAL A 222 -2.16 -21.76 15.76
C VAL A 222 -2.75 -23.16 15.54
N LEU A 223 -4.04 -23.40 15.84
CA LEU A 223 -4.67 -24.72 15.66
C LEU A 223 -4.86 -25.12 14.19
N HIS A 224 -5.14 -24.19 13.27
CA HIS A 224 -5.22 -24.45 11.84
C HIS A 224 -3.84 -24.58 11.21
N ILE A 225 -2.81 -23.81 11.61
CA ILE A 225 -1.46 -24.05 11.10
C ILE A 225 -0.99 -25.47 11.47
N VAL A 226 -1.23 -25.92 12.71
CA VAL A 226 -0.92 -27.30 13.12
C VAL A 226 -1.73 -28.34 12.32
N ARG A 227 -3.04 -28.14 12.13
CA ARG A 227 -3.89 -29.08 11.36
C ARG A 227 -3.65 -29.08 9.84
N ILE A 228 -3.35 -27.94 9.24
CA ILE A 228 -3.08 -27.81 7.80
C ILE A 228 -1.66 -28.32 7.49
N SER A 229 -0.69 -28.14 8.38
CA SER A 229 0.64 -28.76 8.24
C SER A 229 0.55 -30.29 8.26
N SER A 230 -0.33 -30.89 9.07
CA SER A 230 -0.57 -32.35 9.04
C SER A 230 -1.31 -32.83 7.79
N ALA A 231 -2.09 -31.97 7.11
CA ALA A 231 -2.86 -32.33 5.92
C ALA A 231 -2.10 -32.15 4.59
N THR A 232 -0.98 -31.41 4.58
CA THR A 232 -0.25 -31.00 3.36
C THR A 232 1.08 -31.71 3.16
N GLY A 233 1.43 -32.68 4.03
CA GLY A 233 2.62 -33.54 3.87
C GLY A 233 3.97 -32.83 4.00
N ARG A 234 4.00 -31.54 4.36
CA ARG A 234 5.27 -30.82 4.62
C ARG A 234 5.79 -31.18 6.01
N SER A 235 7.01 -31.71 6.05
CA SER A 235 7.64 -32.26 7.25
C SER A 235 7.59 -31.32 8.46
N ALA A 236 7.03 -31.79 9.57
CA ALA A 236 6.93 -31.09 10.85
C ALA A 236 8.28 -31.00 11.62
N SER A 237 9.42 -31.16 10.94
CA SER A 237 10.76 -31.30 11.55
C SER A 237 11.53 -30.00 11.74
N SER A 238 11.04 -28.85 11.25
CA SER A 238 11.68 -27.54 11.40
C SER A 238 11.12 -26.68 12.55
N VAL A 239 10.12 -27.17 13.29
CA VAL A 239 9.50 -26.45 14.42
C VAL A 239 10.33 -26.63 15.71
N GLN A 240 11.58 -26.16 15.70
CA GLN A 240 12.36 -26.03 16.93
C GLN A 240 11.99 -24.76 17.70
N ARG A 241 11.78 -24.93 19.00
CA ARG A 241 11.31 -23.90 19.94
C ARG A 241 12.29 -22.71 20.03
N ILE A 242 11.94 -21.59 19.40
CA ILE A 242 12.56 -20.30 19.73
C ILE A 242 11.92 -19.79 21.02
N ARG A 243 12.72 -19.59 22.07
CA ARG A 243 12.25 -19.02 23.34
C ARG A 243 11.89 -17.55 23.16
N ILE A 244 10.63 -17.20 23.39
CA ILE A 244 10.17 -15.81 23.50
C ILE A 244 10.79 -15.21 24.79
N PRO A 245 11.54 -14.10 24.71
CA PRO A 245 11.88 -13.32 25.90
C PRO A 245 10.59 -12.73 26.47
N LYS A 246 10.27 -12.99 27.74
CA LYS A 246 9.17 -12.28 28.41
C LYS A 246 9.53 -10.81 28.50
N GLU A 247 8.86 -9.95 27.75
CA GLU A 247 8.92 -8.52 28.00
C GLU A 247 8.29 -8.24 29.38
N LYS A 248 9.00 -7.51 30.23
CA LYS A 248 8.55 -7.20 31.59
C LYS A 248 7.34 -6.27 31.55
N ASP A 249 6.43 -6.47 32.50
CA ASP A 249 5.20 -5.69 32.71
C ASP A 249 5.33 -4.21 32.34
N ARG A 250 4.62 -3.81 31.27
CA ARG A 250 4.25 -2.42 31.03
C ARG A 250 2.73 -2.32 30.95
N ASN A 251 2.17 -1.94 32.10
CA ASN A 251 0.83 -1.43 32.39
C ASN A 251 -0.24 -1.60 31.26
N PRO A 252 -1.29 -2.42 31.45
CA PRO A 252 -2.30 -2.72 30.43
C PRO A 252 -3.26 -1.57 30.07
N GLU A 253 -3.10 -0.36 30.63
CA GLU A 253 -4.05 0.76 30.47
C GLU A 253 -3.81 1.70 29.28
N ARG A 254 -2.90 1.38 28.35
CA ARG A 254 -2.81 2.13 27.09
C ARG A 254 -4.00 1.82 26.19
N ARG A 255 -5.07 2.61 26.36
CA ARG A 255 -6.28 2.62 25.54
C ARG A 255 -5.92 2.55 24.05
N CYS A 256 -6.53 1.62 23.33
CA CYS A 256 -6.45 1.58 21.88
C CYS A 256 -7.00 2.90 21.30
N SER A 257 -6.12 3.73 20.73
CA SER A 257 -6.50 4.99 20.11
C SER A 257 -7.16 4.73 18.76
N HIS A 258 -8.45 5.01 18.67
CA HIS A 258 -9.25 4.81 17.47
C HIS A 258 -9.03 6.00 16.51
N GLU A 259 -8.12 5.88 15.55
CA GLU A 259 -8.01 6.84 14.44
C GLU A 259 -8.90 6.38 13.27
N MET A 260 -9.96 7.15 13.00
CA MET A 260 -10.71 7.02 11.74
C MET A 260 -9.87 7.57 10.59
N SER A 261 -9.45 6.70 9.67
CA SER A 261 -9.00 7.10 8.34
C SER A 261 -10.10 6.78 7.33
N VAL A 262 -10.64 7.83 6.72
CA VAL A 262 -11.64 7.71 5.64
C VAL A 262 -10.90 7.39 4.35
N LEU A 263 -11.26 6.25 3.75
CA LEU A 263 -10.88 5.80 2.41
C LEU A 263 -12.13 5.78 1.50
#